data_AF-A0A0B1SS53-F1
#
_entry.id   AF-A0A0B1SS53-F1
#
_cell.length_a   1.000
_cell.length_b   1.000
_cell.length_c   1.000
_cell.angle_alpha   90.00
_cell.angle_beta   90.00
_cell.angle_gamma   90.00
#
_symmetry.space_group_name_H-M   'P 1'
#
loop_
_entity.id
_entity.type
_entity.pdbx_description
1 polymer ?
#
loop_
_entity_poly.entity_id
_entity_poly.type
_entity_poly.pdbx_seq_one_letter_code
_entity_poly.pdbx_strand_id
1 'polypeptide(L)'
;MTDHVVDGGGDHVVVPEQDILNDAPLLEEDTNLMQGMEEYFYELLIDMDLLSKIRRSQPTQIQAAQIVLSREILRVWDLIYSQRFLQTNFDENRVPVEEGA
;
A
#
# COMPACT_ATOMS: atom_id res chain seq x y z
N MET A 1 -48.65 -18.88 4.21
CA MET A 1 -49.07 -17.71 5.01
C MET A 1 -48.86 -18.11 6.46
N THR A 2 -47.88 -17.60 7.20
CA THR A 2 -47.25 -16.26 7.17
C THR A 2 -45.81 -16.33 7.68
N ASP A 3 -44.94 -15.58 7.02
CA ASP A 3 -43.53 -15.37 7.36
C ASP A 3 -43.35 -14.70 8.73
N HIS A 4 -42.28 -15.05 9.45
CA HIS A 4 -41.81 -14.28 10.61
C HIS A 4 -40.44 -13.68 10.30
N VAL A 5 -40.47 -12.38 10.01
CA VAL A 5 -39.33 -11.45 9.94
C VAL A 5 -39.01 -10.97 11.37
N VAL A 6 -37.72 -10.86 11.70
CA VAL A 6 -37.26 -10.19 12.92
C VAL A 6 -36.59 -8.88 12.49
N ASP A 7 -37.16 -7.76 12.94
CA ASP A 7 -36.68 -6.38 12.75
C ASP A 7 -36.70 -5.63 14.10
N GLY A 8 -35.80 -4.66 14.23
CA GLY A 8 -35.71 -3.69 15.33
C GLY A 8 -34.67 -4.09 16.38
N GLY A 9 -33.47 -3.51 16.45
CA GLY A 9 -33.17 -2.08 16.30
C GLY A 9 -32.98 -1.50 17.70
N GLY A 10 -31.84 -1.83 18.31
CA GLY A 10 -31.50 -1.46 19.68
C GLY A 10 -31.23 0.04 19.83
N ASP A 11 -32.04 0.65 20.69
CA ASP A 11 -31.96 2.01 21.20
C ASP A 11 -30.69 2.22 22.05
N HIS A 12 -29.94 3.29 21.77
CA HIS A 12 -29.18 4.03 22.79
C HIS A 12 -28.91 5.46 22.28
N VAL A 13 -29.66 6.43 22.81
CA VAL A 13 -29.29 7.85 22.79
C VAL A 13 -28.95 8.30 24.20
N VAL A 14 -27.66 8.59 24.47
CA VAL A 14 -27.22 9.65 25.41
C VAL A 14 -25.86 10.23 24.96
N VAL A 15 -25.88 11.53 24.65
CA VAL A 15 -24.84 12.54 24.33
C VAL A 15 -23.89 12.77 25.56
N PRO A 16 -22.65 13.36 25.56
CA PRO A 16 -22.14 14.49 24.74
C PRO A 16 -20.69 14.45 24.19
N GLU A 17 -20.49 15.30 23.16
CA GLU A 17 -19.32 16.15 22.87
C GLU A 17 -17.91 15.64 23.23
N GLN A 18 -17.12 15.29 22.20
CA GLN A 18 -15.72 15.70 22.18
C GLN A 18 -15.36 16.19 20.78
N ASP A 19 -15.25 17.52 20.69
CA ASP A 19 -14.37 18.21 19.77
C ASP A 19 -12.99 17.53 19.81
N ILE A 20 -12.72 16.65 18.85
CA ILE A 20 -11.36 16.23 18.55
C ILE A 20 -11.10 16.69 17.13
N LEU A 21 -10.72 17.97 17.05
CA LEU A 21 -9.48 18.40 16.39
C LEU A 21 -8.57 17.18 16.10
N ASN A 22 -8.83 16.47 15.02
CA ASN A 22 -7.96 15.41 14.54
C ASN A 22 -7.21 15.96 13.33
N ASP A 23 -6.43 16.98 13.65
CA ASP A 23 -5.35 17.49 12.82
C ASP A 23 -4.11 16.69 13.24
N ALA A 24 -3.95 15.49 12.67
CA ALA A 24 -2.82 14.58 12.89
C ALA A 24 -2.63 13.67 11.64
N PRO A 25 -1.41 13.20 11.35
CA PRO A 25 -0.72 13.46 10.10
C PRO A 25 -0.94 12.38 9.04
N LEU A 26 -1.69 12.70 7.98
CA LEU A 26 -1.81 11.82 6.80
C LEU A 26 -0.47 11.53 6.09
N LEU A 27 0.59 12.30 6.36
CA LEU A 27 1.87 12.18 5.68
C LEU A 27 2.80 11.10 6.26
N GLU A 28 2.72 10.79 7.56
CA GLU A 28 3.62 9.79 8.17
C GLU A 28 3.24 8.35 7.78
N GLU A 29 1.94 8.06 7.64
CA GLU A 29 1.44 6.74 7.26
C GLU A 29 1.89 6.36 5.83
N ASP A 30 1.86 7.31 4.89
CA ASP A 30 2.31 7.10 3.52
C ASP A 30 3.82 6.84 3.42
N THR A 31 4.63 7.52 4.25
CA THR A 31 6.08 7.29 4.26
C THR A 31 6.46 5.92 4.81
N ASN A 32 5.77 5.45 5.85
CA ASN A 32 5.98 4.13 6.43
C ASN A 32 5.54 3.02 5.47
N LEU A 33 4.44 3.23 4.75
CA LEU A 33 3.98 2.31 3.71
C LEU A 33 5.00 2.20 2.58
N MET A 34 5.53 3.32 2.11
CA MET A 34 6.50 3.33 1.02
C MET A 34 7.82 2.64 1.39
N GLN A 35 8.31 2.88 2.60
CA GLN A 35 9.48 2.17 3.11
C GLN A 35 9.24 0.65 3.18
N GLY A 36 8.07 0.23 3.68
CA GLY A 36 7.72 -1.20 3.73
C GLY A 36 7.63 -1.85 2.35
N MET A 37 7.16 -1.12 1.33
CA MET A 37 7.14 -1.62 -0.06
C MET A 37 8.52 -1.74 -0.66
N GLU A 38 9.44 -0.82 -0.36
CA GLU A 38 10.83 -0.90 -0.79
C GLU A 38 11.56 -2.08 -0.13
N GLU A 39 11.36 -2.27 1.17
CA GLU A 39 11.89 -3.43 1.90
C GLU A 39 11.39 -4.74 1.29
N TYR A 40 10.08 -4.85 1.05
CA TYR A 40 9.49 -6.01 0.40
C TYR A 40 10.05 -6.24 -1.01
N PHE A 41 10.26 -5.16 -1.78
CA PHE A 41 10.88 -5.26 -3.10
C PHE A 41 12.29 -5.87 -3.03
N TYR A 42 13.11 -5.47 -2.05
CA TYR A 42 14.44 -6.05 -1.85
C TYR A 42 14.38 -7.53 -1.46
N GLU A 43 13.44 -7.93 -0.60
CA GLU A 43 13.23 -9.34 -0.26
C GLU A 43 12.92 -10.19 -1.50
N LEU A 44 12.03 -9.72 -2.38
CA LEU A 44 11.71 -10.42 -3.63
C LEU A 44 12.92 -10.58 -4.56
N LEU A 45 13.83 -9.58 -4.60
CA LEU A 45 15.07 -9.68 -5.38
C LEU A 45 16.02 -10.73 -4.80
N ILE A 46 16.11 -10.82 -3.47
CA ILE A 46 16.91 -11.86 -2.79
C ILE A 46 16.35 -13.25 -3.09
N ASP A 47 15.02 -13.42 -3.03
CA ASP A 47 14.36 -14.68 -3.37
C ASP A 47 14.61 -15.07 -4.84
N MET A 48 14.64 -14.09 -5.75
CA MET A 48 14.92 -14.34 -7.16
C MET A 48 16.37 -14.76 -7.40
N ASP A 49 17.33 -14.21 -6.66
CA ASP A 49 18.72 -14.66 -6.69
C ASP A 49 18.85 -16.10 -6.18
N LEU A 50 18.16 -16.45 -5.10
CA LEU A 50 18.12 -17.82 -4.57
C LEU A 50 17.53 -18.80 -5.61
N LEU A 51 16.38 -18.48 -6.19
CA LEU A 51 15.76 -19.27 -7.26
C LEU A 51 16.68 -19.41 -8.47
N SER A 52 17.39 -18.36 -8.84
CA SER A 52 18.33 -18.37 -9.96
C SER A 52 19.50 -19.33 -9.73
N LYS A 53 19.96 -19.47 -8.49
CA LYS A 53 20.98 -20.47 -8.10
C LYS A 53 20.43 -21.90 -8.22
N ILE A 54 19.19 -22.14 -7.80
CA ILE A 54 18.52 -23.45 -7.91
C ILE A 54 18.25 -23.82 -9.38
N ARG A 55 17.94 -22.85 -10.25
CA ARG A 55 17.71 -23.10 -11.69
C ARG A 55 18.84 -23.87 -12.35
N ARG A 56 20.09 -23.63 -11.91
CA ARG A 56 21.26 -24.28 -12.47
C ARG A 56 21.23 -25.80 -12.30
N SER A 57 20.62 -26.30 -11.22
CA SER A 57 20.48 -27.73 -10.95
C SER A 57 19.12 -28.29 -11.39
N GLN A 58 18.04 -27.50 -11.36
CA GLN A 58 16.67 -27.97 -11.63
C GLN A 58 15.86 -26.95 -12.47
N PRO A 59 16.20 -26.76 -13.77
CA PRO A 59 15.66 -25.64 -14.56
C PRO A 59 14.15 -25.72 -14.82
N THR A 60 13.58 -26.91 -14.97
CA THR A 60 12.15 -27.09 -15.29
C THR A 60 11.25 -27.13 -14.06
N GLN A 61 11.77 -27.54 -12.89
CA GLN A 61 10.96 -27.69 -11.68
C GLN A 61 10.61 -26.34 -11.03
N ILE A 62 11.43 -25.31 -11.27
CA ILE A 62 11.26 -24.01 -10.62
C ILE A 62 10.62 -22.94 -11.53
N GLN A 63 10.28 -23.28 -12.78
CA GLN A 63 9.84 -22.30 -13.77
C GLN A 63 8.58 -21.55 -13.33
N ALA A 64 7.63 -22.26 -12.69
CA ALA A 64 6.43 -21.64 -12.14
C ALA A 64 6.75 -20.62 -11.03
N ALA A 65 7.64 -20.98 -10.11
CA ALA A 65 8.08 -20.10 -9.03
C ALA A 65 8.79 -18.85 -9.58
N GLN A 66 9.64 -19.01 -10.60
CA GLN A 66 10.29 -17.87 -11.27
C GLN A 66 9.27 -16.94 -11.93
N ILE A 67 8.27 -17.47 -12.65
CA ILE A 67 7.25 -16.64 -13.29
C ILE A 67 6.43 -15.87 -12.27
N VAL A 68 5.99 -16.52 -11.19
CA VAL A 68 5.21 -15.87 -10.12
C VAL A 68 6.03 -14.76 -9.47
N LEU A 69 7.28 -15.05 -9.11
CA LEU A 69 8.13 -14.07 -8.45
C LEU A 69 8.48 -12.89 -9.37
N SER A 70 8.75 -13.15 -10.66
CA SER A 70 8.96 -12.07 -11.64
C SER A 70 7.74 -11.17 -11.78
N ARG A 71 6.52 -11.72 -11.74
CA ARG A 71 5.29 -10.94 -11.80
C ARG A 71 5.12 -10.05 -10.58
N GLU A 72 5.41 -10.58 -9.40
CA GLU A 72 5.27 -9.81 -8.16
C GLU A 72 6.30 -8.68 -8.07
N ILE A 73 7.57 -8.94 -8.46
CA ILE A 73 8.61 -7.90 -8.54
C ILE A 73 8.16 -6.75 -9.44
N LEU A 74 7.61 -7.06 -10.63
CA LEU A 74 7.14 -6.02 -11.55
C LEU A 74 5.93 -5.25 -10.99
N ARG A 75 5.02 -5.94 -10.29
CA ARG A 75 3.86 -5.31 -9.66
C ARG A 75 4.28 -4.33 -8.56
N VAL A 76 5.18 -4.74 -7.69
CA VAL A 76 5.68 -3.89 -6.59
C VAL A 76 6.49 -2.72 -7.16
N TRP A 77 7.30 -2.96 -8.19
CA TRP A 77 8.02 -1.89 -8.90
C TRP A 77 7.07 -0.84 -9.49
N ASP A 78 5.99 -1.27 -10.14
CA ASP A 78 4.99 -0.37 -10.72
C ASP A 78 4.28 0.47 -9.64
N LEU A 79 4.00 -0.14 -8.48
CA LEU A 79 3.41 0.53 -7.33
C LEU A 79 4.35 1.60 -6.75
N ILE A 80 5.61 1.24 -6.52
CA ILE A 80 6.68 2.15 -6.06
C ILE A 80 6.83 3.32 -7.05
N TYR A 81 6.91 3.02 -8.35
CA TYR A 81 7.05 4.03 -9.39
C TYR A 81 5.87 4.99 -9.42
N SER A 82 4.64 4.45 -9.40
CA SER A 82 3.41 5.24 -9.40
C SER A 82 3.32 6.15 -8.17
N GLN A 83 3.66 5.64 -6.98
CA GLN A 83 3.60 6.44 -5.77
C GLN A 83 4.65 7.58 -5.76
N ARG A 84 5.89 7.31 -6.20
CA ARG A 84 6.93 8.35 -6.34
C ARG A 84 6.58 9.38 -7.40
N PHE A 85 6.02 8.94 -8.53
CA PHE A 85 5.56 9.83 -9.59
C PHE A 85 4.46 10.75 -9.08
N LEU A 86 3.46 10.22 -8.36
CA LEU A 86 2.41 11.03 -7.76
C LEU A 86 2.98 12.03 -6.75
N GLN A 87 3.85 11.61 -5.83
CA GLN A 87 4.48 12.51 -4.84
C GLN A 87 5.22 13.69 -5.51
N THR A 88 5.98 13.41 -6.58
CA THR A 88 6.75 14.45 -7.28
C THR A 88 5.83 15.51 -7.91
N ASN A 89 4.71 15.10 -8.51
CA ASN A 89 3.75 16.02 -9.13
C ASN A 89 2.93 16.85 -8.12
N PHE A 90 2.70 16.32 -6.91
CA PHE A 90 2.02 17.08 -5.85
C PHE A 90 2.93 18.14 -5.21
N ASP A 91 4.23 17.87 -5.06
CA ASP A 91 5.18 18.84 -4.52
C ASP A 91 5.48 19.98 -5.51
N GLU A 92 5.50 19.72 -6.82
CA GLU A 92 5.75 20.75 -7.84
C GLU A 92 4.60 21.78 -7.95
N ASN A 93 3.38 21.42 -7.52
CA ASN A 93 2.23 22.33 -7.46
C ASN A 93 2.19 23.20 -6.19
N ARG A 94 3.09 22.98 -5.23
CA ARG A 94 3.24 23.82 -4.03
C ARG A 94 4.25 24.94 -4.28
N VAL A 95 3.98 25.79 -5.27
CA VAL A 95 4.73 27.04 -5.44
C VAL A 95 4.38 27.95 -4.25
N PRO A 96 5.36 28.53 -3.54
CA PRO A 96 5.08 29.45 -2.44
C PRO A 96 4.32 30.65 -3.00
N VAL A 97 3.16 30.95 -2.39
CA VAL A 97 2.55 32.27 -2.52
C VAL A 97 3.54 33.23 -1.90
N GLU A 98 4.35 33.88 -2.74
CA GLU A 98 5.05 35.10 -2.32
C GLU A 98 3.97 36.10 -1.95
N GLU A 99 3.74 36.26 -0.64
CA GLU A 99 3.03 37.41 -0.09
C GLU A 99 3.86 38.65 -0.40
N GLY A 100 3.59 39.25 -1.55
CA GLY A 100 3.91 40.64 -1.82
C GLY A 100 2.82 41.53 -1.25
N ALA A 101 3.09 42.19 -0.12
CA ALA A 101 2.60 43.53 0.23
C ALA A 101 3.33 44.07 1.46
#